data_AF-A0A345ZM55-F1
#
_entry.id   AF-A0A345ZM55-F1
#
_cell.length_a   1.000
_cell.length_b   1.000
_cell.length_c   1.000
_cell.angle_alpha   90.00
_cell.angle_beta   90.00
_cell.angle_gamma   90.00
#
_symmetry.space_group_name_H-M   'P 1'
#
loop_
_entity.id
_entity.type
_entity.pdbx_description
1 polymer ?
#
loop_
_entity_poly.entity_id
_entity_poly.type
_entity_poly.pdbx_seq_one_letter_code
_entity_poly.pdbx_strand_id
1 'polypeptide(L)'
;MECTPKGRDLACIGGKPENGEIYDVELMPDCGPDGYFGGVANEDGAELRDALPPKDESTPAVLAAGQLVCIEAVGSAGQEPSYFYVAAVPAGDVLACRGNPLCVTYGDRKANGWKGDATQCHIASSGWPAGACPQGWVDGEDIEDFSNGM
;
A
#
# COMPACT_ATOMS: atom_id res chain seq x y z
N MET A 1 -1.28 21.28 7.56
CA MET A 1 -2.18 20.12 7.75
C MET A 1 -1.27 18.91 7.60
N GLU A 2 -0.97 18.21 8.69
CA GLU A 2 0.07 17.18 8.75
C GLU A 2 -0.57 15.80 8.76
N CYS A 3 -0.32 15.00 7.72
CA CYS A 3 -0.71 13.60 7.67
C CYS A 3 0.15 12.84 8.68
N THR A 4 -0.43 12.32 9.78
CA THR A 4 0.30 11.41 10.67
C THR A 4 -0.41 10.08 10.84
N PRO A 5 0.27 8.93 10.66
CA PRO A 5 -0.38 7.61 10.60
C PRO A 5 -0.91 7.07 11.94
N LYS A 6 -0.94 7.86 13.01
CA LYS A 6 -1.23 7.38 14.37
C LYS A 6 -2.56 7.92 14.91
N GLY A 7 -3.67 7.45 14.36
CA GLY A 7 -5.04 7.77 14.85
C GLY A 7 -6.05 8.11 13.76
N ARG A 8 -5.98 7.36 12.66
CA ARG A 8 -6.51 7.55 11.29
C ARG A 8 -7.82 8.37 11.12
N ASP A 9 -7.64 9.67 10.87
CA ASP A 9 -8.40 10.45 9.86
C ASP A 9 -7.45 10.65 8.67
N LEU A 10 -7.68 9.96 7.56
CA LEU A 10 -6.91 10.14 6.32
C LEU A 10 -7.62 11.08 5.33
N ALA A 11 -8.59 11.86 5.80
CA ALA A 11 -9.15 12.98 5.04
C ALA A 11 -8.10 14.12 5.00
N CYS A 12 -7.07 13.95 4.18
CA CYS A 12 -6.02 14.93 3.99
C CYS A 12 -5.78 15.08 2.50
N ILE A 13 -6.01 16.28 1.98
CA ILE A 13 -5.49 16.68 0.67
C ILE A 13 -3.98 16.41 0.69
N GLY A 14 -3.54 15.45 -0.12
CA GLY A 14 -2.13 15.11 -0.30
C GLY A 14 -1.46 16.11 -1.25
N GLY A 15 -0.15 16.27 -1.13
CA GLY A 15 0.66 17.11 -2.01
C GLY A 15 0.82 18.57 -1.57
N LYS A 16 1.23 19.43 -2.51
CA LYS A 16 1.47 20.86 -2.32
C LYS A 16 0.51 21.69 -3.17
N PRO A 17 -0.55 22.26 -2.58
CA PRO A 17 -1.48 23.13 -3.30
C PRO A 17 -0.78 24.31 -3.99
N GLU A 18 0.33 24.82 -3.42
CA GLU A 18 1.14 25.88 -3.98
C GLU A 18 1.81 25.55 -5.33
N ASN A 19 1.97 24.26 -5.63
CA ASN A 19 2.59 23.77 -6.87
C ASN A 19 1.55 23.16 -7.84
N GLY A 20 0.26 23.16 -7.49
CA GLY A 20 -0.80 22.55 -8.30
C GLY A 20 -0.86 21.01 -8.20
N GLU A 21 -0.09 20.42 -7.30
CA GLU A 21 -0.08 18.97 -7.05
C GLU A 21 -0.95 18.68 -5.83
N ILE A 22 -2.24 18.49 -6.10
CA ILE A 22 -3.28 18.23 -5.12
C ILE A 22 -3.79 16.83 -5.41
N TYR A 23 -3.66 15.95 -4.43
CA TYR A 23 -4.20 14.60 -4.50
C TYR A 23 -5.46 14.52 -3.63
N ASP A 24 -6.55 14.09 -4.26
CA ASP A 24 -7.73 13.63 -3.55
C ASP A 24 -7.43 12.24 -2.98
N VAL A 25 -7.47 12.12 -1.66
CA VAL A 25 -7.19 10.85 -0.96
C VAL A 25 -8.49 10.20 -0.53
N GLU A 26 -8.75 9.01 -1.08
CA GLU A 26 -9.85 8.14 -0.70
C GLU A 26 -9.34 7.00 0.17
N LEU A 27 -10.12 6.61 1.17
CA LEU A 27 -9.82 5.47 2.03
C LEU A 27 -10.54 4.23 1.61
N MET A 28 -9.77 3.15 1.55
CA MET A 28 -10.31 1.85 1.27
C MET A 28 -10.89 1.22 2.54
N PRO A 29 -11.83 0.27 2.38
CA PRO A 29 -12.20 -0.64 3.47
C PRO A 29 -10.96 -1.35 4.06
N ASP A 30 -11.13 -1.97 5.22
CA ASP A 30 -10.04 -2.71 5.85
C ASP A 30 -9.52 -3.86 4.97
N CYS A 31 -8.34 -4.41 5.29
CA CYS A 31 -7.73 -5.55 4.60
C CYS A 31 -8.33 -6.89 5.05
N GLY A 32 -9.64 -6.91 5.30
CA GLY A 32 -10.42 -8.09 5.65
C GLY A 32 -10.75 -8.97 4.44
N PRO A 33 -11.78 -9.85 4.56
CA PRO A 33 -12.20 -10.75 3.49
C PRO A 33 -12.56 -10.05 2.18
N ASP A 34 -13.12 -8.85 2.27
CA ASP A 34 -13.55 -8.00 1.14
C ASP A 34 -12.59 -6.81 0.93
N GLY A 35 -11.37 -6.90 1.49
CA GLY A 35 -10.39 -5.83 1.43
C GLY A 35 -9.86 -5.56 0.03
N TYR A 36 -9.26 -4.39 -0.15
CA TYR A 36 -8.63 -4.01 -1.41
C TYR A 36 -7.17 -4.46 -1.44
N PHE A 37 -6.84 -5.36 -2.37
CA PHE A 37 -5.51 -5.95 -2.48
C PHE A 37 -4.94 -5.73 -3.86
N GLY A 38 -3.62 -5.85 -3.95
CA GLY A 38 -2.91 -5.82 -5.20
C GLY A 38 -1.58 -6.56 -5.09
N GLY A 39 -0.86 -6.55 -6.20
CA GLY A 39 0.46 -7.13 -6.33
C GLY A 39 1.43 -6.16 -6.97
N VAL A 40 2.68 -6.14 -6.52
CA VAL A 40 3.74 -5.40 -7.22
C VAL A 40 3.99 -6.08 -8.57
N ALA A 41 3.55 -5.43 -9.64
CA ALA A 41 3.61 -5.96 -11.00
C ALA A 41 4.87 -5.52 -11.75
N ASN A 42 5.46 -4.38 -11.36
CA ASN A 42 6.73 -3.94 -11.90
C ASN A 42 7.87 -4.92 -11.54
N GLU A 43 8.62 -5.37 -12.54
CA GLU A 43 9.73 -6.32 -12.39
C GLU A 43 10.89 -5.75 -11.54
N ASP A 44 11.06 -4.43 -11.54
CA ASP A 44 12.07 -3.73 -10.73
C ASP A 44 11.61 -3.51 -9.28
N GLY A 45 10.34 -3.77 -8.98
CA GLY A 45 9.70 -3.54 -7.68
C GLY A 45 8.98 -2.20 -7.59
N ALA A 46 8.52 -1.86 -6.39
CA ALA A 46 7.81 -0.61 -6.11
C ALA A 46 8.47 0.16 -4.97
N GLU A 47 8.78 1.43 -5.17
CA GLU A 47 9.31 2.30 -4.12
C GLU A 47 8.22 2.63 -3.10
N LEU A 48 8.48 2.35 -1.81
CA LEU A 48 7.65 2.84 -0.72
C LEU A 48 8.10 4.24 -0.37
N ARG A 49 7.20 5.22 -0.50
CA ARG A 49 7.41 6.63 -0.17
C ARG A 49 6.68 7.00 1.12
N ASP A 50 7.30 7.85 1.93
CA ASP A 50 6.68 8.32 3.19
C ASP A 50 5.55 9.35 2.96
N ALA A 51 5.46 9.93 1.75
CA ALA A 51 4.47 10.95 1.39
C ALA A 51 4.10 10.83 -0.11
N LEU A 52 3.14 11.65 -0.54
CA LEU A 52 2.84 11.89 -1.96
C LEU A 52 3.70 13.07 -2.48
N PRO A 53 4.11 13.06 -3.76
CA PRO A 53 4.85 14.15 -4.39
C PRO A 53 4.20 15.53 -4.19
N PRO A 54 4.98 16.64 -4.25
CA PRO A 54 6.38 16.78 -4.69
C PRO A 54 7.36 16.80 -3.51
N LYS A 55 7.01 16.20 -2.37
CA LYS A 55 7.89 16.25 -1.20
C LYS A 55 9.18 15.48 -1.51
N ASP A 56 10.33 16.00 -1.10
CA ASP A 56 11.60 15.25 -1.13
C ASP A 56 11.44 14.04 -0.20
N GLU A 57 11.00 12.93 -0.77
CA GLU A 57 10.62 11.74 -0.04
C GLU A 57 11.84 10.89 0.26
N SER A 58 11.91 10.43 1.50
CA SER A 58 12.66 9.23 1.79
C SER A 58 11.92 8.06 1.14
N THR A 59 12.65 7.22 0.43
CA THR A 59 12.22 5.89 0.02
C THR A 59 12.68 4.90 1.11
N PRO A 60 11.92 4.72 2.21
CA PRO A 60 12.29 3.81 3.30
C PRO A 60 12.55 2.38 2.85
N ALA A 61 11.91 1.94 1.76
CA ALA A 61 12.08 0.60 1.24
C ALA A 61 11.64 0.48 -0.23
N VAL A 62 12.01 -0.63 -0.85
CA VAL A 62 11.50 -1.07 -2.15
C VAL A 62 10.85 -2.43 -1.95
N LEU A 63 9.57 -2.56 -2.31
CA LEU A 63 8.87 -3.84 -2.39
C LEU A 63 9.36 -4.59 -3.62
N ALA A 64 9.58 -5.90 -3.49
CA ALA A 64 9.99 -6.72 -4.63
C ALA A 64 8.80 -7.05 -5.56
N ALA A 65 9.10 -7.30 -6.83
CA ALA A 65 8.12 -7.85 -7.78
C ALA A 65 7.42 -9.10 -7.23
N GLY A 66 6.11 -9.20 -7.46
CA GLY A 66 5.28 -10.28 -6.94
C GLY A 66 5.01 -10.19 -5.44
N GLN A 67 5.22 -9.04 -4.80
CA GLN A 67 4.84 -8.82 -3.40
C GLN A 67 3.33 -8.57 -3.30
N LEU A 68 2.65 -9.32 -2.43
CA LEU A 68 1.26 -9.04 -2.06
C LEU A 68 1.19 -7.78 -1.19
N VAL A 69 0.22 -6.91 -1.50
CA VAL A 69 -0.05 -5.71 -0.72
C VAL A 69 -1.55 -5.57 -0.42
N CYS A 70 -1.85 -5.01 0.74
CA CYS A 70 -3.15 -4.39 0.98
C CYS A 70 -3.08 -2.90 0.62
N ILE A 71 -4.08 -2.41 -0.10
CA ILE A 71 -4.23 -1.01 -0.46
C ILE A 71 -5.15 -0.36 0.57
N GLU A 72 -4.61 0.55 1.38
CA GLU A 72 -5.33 1.23 2.47
C GLU A 72 -5.92 2.57 2.01
N ALA A 73 -5.33 3.20 0.99
CA ALA A 73 -5.80 4.46 0.43
C ALA A 73 -5.41 4.63 -1.04
N VAL A 74 -6.14 5.48 -1.73
CA VAL A 74 -5.91 5.86 -3.13
C VAL A 74 -5.71 7.36 -3.20
N GLY A 75 -4.60 7.82 -3.78
CA GLY A 75 -4.32 9.22 -4.06
C GLY A 75 -4.50 9.50 -5.55
N SER A 76 -5.45 10.36 -5.90
CA SER A 76 -5.77 10.68 -7.29
C SER A 76 -5.47 12.13 -7.63
N ALA A 77 -4.69 12.37 -8.68
CA ALA A 77 -4.52 13.68 -9.30
C ALA A 77 -5.36 13.74 -10.60
N GLY A 78 -6.69 13.71 -10.46
CA GLY A 78 -7.63 13.68 -11.59
C GLY A 78 -8.56 12.47 -11.57
N GLN A 79 -8.82 11.86 -12.73
CA GLN A 79 -9.81 10.78 -12.87
C GLN A 79 -9.24 9.37 -12.63
N GLU A 80 -7.93 9.20 -12.66
CA GLU A 80 -7.25 7.92 -12.43
C GLU A 80 -6.42 7.97 -11.16
N PRO A 81 -6.31 6.84 -10.42
CA PRO A 81 -5.45 6.76 -9.25
C PRO A 81 -4.00 6.98 -9.69
N SER A 82 -3.32 7.91 -9.02
CA SER A 82 -1.92 8.20 -9.29
C SER A 82 -1.00 7.44 -8.34
N TYR A 83 -1.46 7.20 -7.11
CA TYR A 83 -0.70 6.51 -6.07
C TYR A 83 -1.62 5.65 -5.21
N PHE A 84 -1.07 4.55 -4.69
CA PHE A 84 -1.71 3.75 -3.65
C PHE A 84 -0.93 3.90 -2.35
N TYR A 85 -1.61 4.05 -1.22
CA TYR A 85 -0.98 3.80 0.07
C TYR A 85 -1.17 2.33 0.40
N VAL A 86 -0.06 1.62 0.57
CA VAL A 86 -0.09 0.18 0.70
C VAL A 86 0.66 -0.29 1.93
N ALA A 87 0.30 -1.48 2.40
CA ALA A 87 1.11 -2.29 3.31
C ALA A 87 1.38 -3.66 2.68
N ALA A 88 2.65 -4.08 2.69
CA ALA A 88 3.01 -5.46 2.38
C ALA A 88 2.60 -6.36 3.54
N VAL A 89 1.64 -7.26 3.28
CA VAL A 89 1.00 -8.10 4.31
C VAL A 89 1.27 -9.58 4.04
N PRO A 90 1.34 -10.43 5.09
CA PRO A 90 1.56 -11.86 4.89
C PRO A 90 0.37 -12.50 4.18
N ALA A 91 0.61 -13.21 3.09
CA ALA A 91 -0.45 -13.91 2.35
C ALA A 91 -1.19 -14.95 3.22
N GLY A 92 -0.50 -15.54 4.20
CA GLY A 92 -1.09 -16.48 5.15
C GLY A 92 -2.14 -15.89 6.09
N ASP A 93 -2.09 -14.57 6.33
CA ASP A 93 -3.02 -13.86 7.19
C ASP A 93 -4.28 -13.40 6.43
N VAL A 94 -4.18 -13.30 5.11
CA VAL A 94 -5.27 -12.89 4.23
C VAL A 94 -6.17 -14.08 3.93
N LEU A 95 -7.39 -14.07 4.45
CA LEU A 95 -8.34 -15.18 4.27
C LEU A 95 -8.63 -15.49 2.79
N ALA A 96 -8.75 -14.44 1.98
CA ALA A 96 -9.01 -14.55 0.54
C ALA A 96 -7.83 -15.16 -0.26
N CYS A 97 -6.62 -15.25 0.32
CA CYS A 97 -5.49 -15.93 -0.30
C CYS A 97 -5.55 -17.47 -0.24
N ARG A 98 -6.43 -18.05 0.58
CA ARG A 98 -6.47 -19.50 0.78
C ARG A 98 -6.95 -20.22 -0.47
N GLY A 99 -6.01 -20.89 -1.15
CA GLY A 99 -6.27 -21.61 -2.40
C GLY A 99 -6.39 -20.70 -3.63
N ASN A 100 -6.03 -19.42 -3.48
CA ASN A 100 -6.10 -18.45 -4.55
C ASN A 100 -4.80 -18.43 -5.37
N PRO A 101 -4.84 -18.63 -6.70
CA PRO A 101 -3.64 -18.57 -7.54
C PRO A 101 -2.99 -17.19 -7.58
N LEU A 102 -3.74 -16.10 -7.39
CA LEU A 102 -3.16 -14.76 -7.29
C LEU A 102 -2.19 -14.68 -6.13
N CYS A 103 -2.48 -15.33 -5.00
CA CYS A 103 -1.58 -15.31 -3.85
C CYS A 103 -0.37 -16.25 -3.98
N VAL A 104 -0.35 -17.11 -5.01
CA VAL A 104 0.85 -17.87 -5.41
C VAL A 104 1.78 -16.97 -6.23
N THR A 105 1.21 -16.20 -7.15
CA THR A 105 1.94 -15.21 -7.97
C THR A 105 2.44 -14.06 -7.10
N TYR A 106 1.51 -13.45 -6.36
CA TYR A 106 1.66 -12.30 -5.49
C TYR A 106 1.63 -12.76 -4.02
N GLY A 107 2.77 -12.84 -3.37
CA GLY A 107 2.85 -13.39 -2.02
C GLY A 107 3.93 -12.74 -1.19
N ASP A 108 4.39 -13.46 -0.18
CA ASP A 108 5.43 -12.95 0.72
C ASP A 108 6.73 -12.76 -0.06
N ARG A 109 7.26 -11.54 -0.06
CA ARG A 109 8.60 -11.20 -0.55
C ARG A 109 9.31 -10.33 0.47
N LYS A 110 10.57 -10.04 0.21
CA LYS A 110 11.38 -9.16 1.05
C LYS A 110 11.22 -7.71 0.57
N ALA A 111 10.88 -6.80 1.48
CA ALA A 111 11.05 -5.37 1.27
C ALA A 111 12.51 -4.98 1.52
N ASN A 112 13.22 -4.52 0.49
CA ASN A 112 14.61 -4.09 0.62
C ASN A 112 14.69 -2.70 1.26
N GLY A 113 15.61 -2.48 2.20
CA GLY A 113 15.79 -1.20 2.87
C GLY A 113 14.92 -0.98 4.11
N TRP A 114 13.80 -1.72 4.24
CA TRP A 114 12.89 -1.62 5.38
C TRP A 114 13.62 -1.82 6.71
N LYS A 115 13.41 -0.87 7.63
CA LYS A 115 14.09 -0.86 8.95
C LYS A 115 13.30 -1.56 10.04
N GLY A 116 12.00 -1.76 9.84
CA GLY A 116 11.15 -2.50 10.77
C GLY A 116 11.37 -4.01 10.67
N ASP A 117 10.99 -4.74 11.72
CA ASP A 117 10.96 -6.21 11.68
C ASP A 117 9.67 -6.69 11.01
N ALA A 118 9.74 -6.91 9.70
CA ALA A 118 8.59 -7.35 8.90
C ALA A 118 7.99 -8.69 9.38
N THR A 119 8.70 -9.50 10.19
CA THR A 119 8.14 -10.72 10.77
C THR A 119 7.08 -10.45 11.84
N GLN A 120 7.01 -9.22 12.35
CA GLN A 120 5.96 -8.77 13.26
C GLN A 120 4.72 -8.24 12.52
N CYS A 121 4.80 -8.10 11.19
CA CYS A 121 3.66 -7.70 10.37
C CYS A 121 2.59 -8.79 10.36
N HIS A 122 1.34 -8.40 10.56
CA HIS A 122 0.19 -9.28 10.48
C HIS A 122 -1.08 -8.50 10.16
N ILE A 123 -2.13 -9.19 9.71
CA ILE A 123 -3.48 -8.62 9.68
C ILE A 123 -4.13 -8.78 11.06
N ALA A 124 -4.49 -7.66 11.69
CA ALA A 124 -5.18 -7.67 12.98
C ALA A 124 -6.63 -8.15 12.83
N SER A 125 -7.28 -8.51 13.95
CA SER A 125 -8.70 -8.89 13.95
C SER A 125 -9.65 -7.80 13.47
N SER A 126 -9.20 -6.54 13.41
CA SER A 126 -9.91 -5.41 12.83
C SER A 126 -9.80 -5.33 11.30
N GLY A 127 -9.17 -6.31 10.65
CA GLY A 127 -8.91 -6.31 9.21
C GLY A 127 -7.73 -5.44 8.79
N TRP A 128 -7.20 -4.58 9.66
CA TRP A 128 -6.11 -3.67 9.32
C TRP A 128 -4.72 -4.27 9.53
N PRO A 129 -3.71 -3.88 8.74
CA PRO A 129 -2.32 -4.25 8.96
C PRO A 129 -1.85 -3.69 10.32
N ALA A 130 -1.12 -4.51 11.06
CA ALA A 130 -0.58 -4.18 12.37
C ALA A 130 0.85 -4.73 12.54
N GLY A 131 1.59 -4.14 13.50
CA GLY A 131 3.01 -4.43 13.69
C GLY A 131 3.89 -3.60 12.76
N ALA A 132 5.02 -4.16 12.32
CA ALA A 132 6.04 -3.45 11.55
C ALA A 132 5.97 -3.78 10.05
N CYS A 133 4.77 -3.75 9.46
CA CYS A 133 4.55 -3.94 8.03
C CYS A 133 5.27 -2.87 7.21
N PRO A 134 6.03 -3.26 6.17
CA PRO A 134 6.50 -2.32 5.15
C PRO A 134 5.29 -1.62 4.53
N GLN A 135 5.25 -0.29 4.62
CA GLN A 135 4.11 0.51 4.19
C GLN A 135 4.55 1.88 3.67
N GLY A 136 3.74 2.47 2.81
CA GLY A 136 4.04 3.75 2.17
C GLY A 136 3.20 3.98 0.91
N TRP A 137 3.37 5.15 0.32
CA TRP A 137 2.82 5.46 -1.00
C TRP A 137 3.67 4.79 -2.09
N VAL A 138 3.02 4.18 -3.07
CA VAL A 138 3.63 3.58 -4.26
C VAL A 138 2.98 4.17 -5.49
N ASP A 139 3.72 4.22 -6.59
CA ASP A 139 3.13 4.63 -7.87
C ASP A 139 2.03 3.63 -8.26
N GLY A 140 0.91 4.16 -8.75
CA GLY A 140 -0.21 3.33 -9.19
C GLY A 140 0.19 2.38 -10.32
N GLU A 141 1.13 2.78 -11.18
CA GLU A 141 1.58 1.95 -12.31
C GLU A 141 2.40 0.72 -11.89
N ASP A 142 2.98 0.73 -10.68
CA ASP A 142 3.77 -0.37 -10.14
C ASP A 142 2.91 -1.49 -9.56
N ILE A 143 1.61 -1.25 -9.37
CA ILE A 143 0.67 -2.15 -8.70
C ILE A 143 -0.38 -2.65 -9.69
N GLU A 144 -0.51 -3.97 -9.78
CA GLU A 144 -1.73 -4.59 -10.32
C GLU A 144 -2.74 -4.69 -9.18
N ASP A 145 -3.78 -3.86 -9.22
CA ASP A 145 -4.88 -3.93 -8.26
C ASP A 145 -5.84 -5.07 -8.60
N PHE A 146 -6.35 -5.76 -7.58
CA PHE A 146 -7.29 -6.86 -7.75
C PHE A 146 -8.73 -6.35 -7.69
N SER A 147 -9.06 -5.32 -8.47
CA SER A 147 -10.40 -4.71 -8.56
C SER A 147 -11.50 -5.71 -8.94
N ASN A 148 -11.16 -6.80 -9.62
CA ASN A 148 -12.08 -7.90 -9.95
C ASN A 148 -12.17 -8.98 -8.84
N GLY A 149 -11.62 -8.68 -7.66
CA GLY A 149 -11.50 -9.59 -6.54
C GLY A 149 -10.22 -10.41 -6.60
N MET A 150 -9.86 -10.95 -5.42
CA MET A 150 -8.97 -12.10 -5.33
C MET A 150 -9.76 -13.38 -5.60
#